data_AF-A0A940BWE4-F1
#
_entry.id   AF-A0A940BWE4-F1
#
_cell.length_a   1.000
_cell.length_b   1.000
_cell.length_c   1.000
_cell.angle_alpha   90.00
_cell.angle_beta   90.00
_cell.angle_gamma   90.00
#
_symmetry.space_group_name_H-M   'P 1'
#
loop_
_entity.id
_entity.type
_entity.pdbx_description
1 polymer ?
#
loop_
_entity_poly.entity_id
_entity_poly.type
_entity_poly.pdbx_seq_one_letter_code
_entity_poly.pdbx_strand_id
1 'polypeptide(L)'
;MKIASYKLRKYIALFLTAGMCLGAAACGKTPEIVEEYGGHENAERAAEKASSGEAEIKTSTDTLQDVYGSKVSWNENLSVQGVELKAQAYYMIPDVSGLSAFEMGEMSDFDNEQEFADNFFDDGAKKLEEIKYVNATKYMPLLYKFRSIQRSATYEPPENDIYNFEYERMDIIDSNFKDVYKWVDEPGYFIHMYEGTYNGVPYGLILAYLKKYKEKYIFFNPIDITEYYPGENFLTELQESGENFAGTEVFENKCSMTKDELYEAGREFLKEKIHLTGRENTVTTNYTSYSYSTSVLSTISMMNMSSNINRRTLTALVFSDSNYIDTMNGHNIERSGDFRGITFLGEQDDPVAEYMENNSETLDYFDAFYNVLYSGDGKSEANLTRDGYAVYLGTPFAIDPDDDLYNAGGSNAGMIKFTSKGFYGCDIILGRPIENEIENVELLSFDKIKEAFKEHLEEKLNFEDFGAMPSMLHMDSMYMNYREISDEKTGAVTTVPVWEFYVSAETKIKSAGYSFIAINAMDGSLIEIDTQTFE
;
A
#
# COMPACT_ATOMS: atom_id res chain seq x y z
N MET A 1 -1.11 51.20 -16.35
CA MET A 1 -0.27 52.40 -16.12
C MET A 1 0.74 51.99 -15.03
N LYS A 2 2.05 51.79 -15.24
CA LYS A 2 3.06 52.59 -15.93
C LYS A 2 4.10 51.69 -16.62
N ILE A 3 4.57 52.20 -17.75
CA ILE A 3 5.72 51.74 -18.53
C ILE A 3 6.96 51.72 -17.64
N ALA A 4 7.48 50.52 -17.33
CA ALA A 4 8.83 50.39 -16.79
C ALA A 4 9.82 50.84 -17.88
N SER A 5 10.52 51.95 -17.64
CA SER A 5 11.35 52.59 -18.65
C SER A 5 12.44 51.64 -19.17
N TYR A 6 12.66 51.66 -20.48
CA TYR A 6 13.70 50.90 -21.19
C TYR A 6 15.11 51.06 -20.60
N LYS A 7 15.36 52.16 -19.86
CA LYS A 7 16.62 52.39 -19.13
C LYS A 7 16.81 51.44 -17.95
N LEU A 8 15.74 51.05 -17.24
CA LEU A 8 15.81 50.15 -16.08
C LEU A 8 16.23 48.72 -16.48
N ARG A 9 15.76 48.24 -17.64
CA ARG A 9 16.15 46.93 -18.18
C ARG A 9 17.63 46.86 -18.59
N LYS A 10 18.20 47.97 -19.09
CA LYS A 10 19.64 48.05 -19.39
C LYS A 10 20.51 48.00 -18.14
N TYR A 11 20.09 48.62 -17.03
CA TYR A 11 20.85 48.57 -15.79
C TYR A 11 20.79 47.19 -15.11
N ILE A 12 19.64 46.52 -15.16
CA ILE A 12 19.50 45.15 -14.63
C ILE A 12 20.37 44.16 -15.43
N ALA A 13 20.39 44.27 -16.76
CA ALA A 13 21.23 43.43 -17.60
C ALA A 13 22.74 43.65 -17.34
N LEU A 14 23.17 44.90 -17.14
CA LEU A 14 24.57 45.23 -16.81
C LEU A 14 24.99 44.76 -15.41
N PHE A 15 24.06 44.75 -14.45
CA PHE A 15 24.32 44.22 -13.11
C PHE A 15 24.44 42.69 -13.09
N LEU A 16 23.60 42.00 -13.88
CA LEU A 16 23.64 40.53 -14.00
C LEU A 16 24.91 40.03 -14.70
N THR A 17 25.43 40.76 -15.69
CA THR A 17 26.70 40.39 -16.35
C THR A 17 27.93 40.67 -15.47
N ALA A 18 27.90 41.73 -14.66
CA ALA A 18 28.98 42.02 -13.72
C ALA A 18 29.05 41.01 -12.56
N GLY A 19 27.91 40.45 -12.13
CA GLY A 19 27.85 39.39 -11.11
C GLY A 19 28.45 38.06 -11.58
N MET A 20 28.27 37.70 -12.86
CA MET A 20 28.81 36.47 -13.42
C MET A 20 30.32 36.52 -13.68
N CYS A 21 30.92 37.70 -13.83
CA CYS A 21 32.37 37.85 -14.03
C CYS A 21 33.19 37.92 -12.73
N LEU A 22 32.56 38.01 -11.55
CA LEU A 22 33.24 38.07 -10.25
C LEU A 22 33.26 36.72 -9.50
N GLY A 23 32.63 35.67 -10.05
CA GLY A 23 32.64 34.32 -9.47
C GLY A 23 33.83 33.44 -9.86
N ALA A 24 34.73 33.92 -10.74
CA ALA A 24 35.83 33.13 -11.30
C ALA A 24 37.23 33.51 -10.74
N ALA A 25 37.32 34.15 -9.58
CA ALA A 25 38.58 34.49 -8.94
C ALA A 25 38.56 34.26 -7.42
N ALA A 26 38.53 32.99 -7.00
CA ALA A 26 38.93 32.58 -5.66
C ALA A 26 39.57 31.18 -5.73
N CYS A 27 40.80 31.12 -6.23
CA CYS A 27 41.69 29.96 -6.06
C CYS A 27 42.25 29.92 -4.62
N GLY A 28 42.38 28.70 -4.09
CA GLY A 28 43.69 28.27 -3.58
C GLY A 28 43.78 28.01 -2.08
N LYS A 29 43.56 26.75 -1.69
CA LYS A 29 44.48 26.04 -0.79
C LYS A 29 44.64 24.60 -1.27
N THR A 30 45.89 24.26 -1.58
CA THR A 30 46.40 22.92 -1.86
C THR A 30 46.19 21.98 -0.66
N PRO A 31 45.76 20.72 -0.86
CA PRO A 31 45.93 19.69 0.14
C PRO A 31 47.41 19.27 0.21
N GLU A 32 47.88 19.13 1.43
CA GLU A 32 49.18 18.61 1.81
C GLU A 32 49.28 17.14 1.37
N ILE A 33 50.28 16.81 0.56
CA ILE A 33 50.61 15.42 0.22
C ILE A 33 51.32 14.84 1.45
N VAL A 34 50.63 13.95 2.17
CA VAL A 34 51.29 13.03 3.09
C VAL A 34 51.48 11.71 2.35
N GLU A 35 52.68 11.55 1.79
CA GLU A 35 53.23 10.26 1.40
C GLU A 35 53.57 9.49 2.68
N GLU A 36 52.75 8.51 3.07
CA GLU A 36 53.21 7.42 3.94
C GLU A 36 53.21 6.12 3.13
N TYR A 37 54.39 5.82 2.57
CA TYR A 37 54.73 4.52 2.03
C TYR A 37 54.79 3.49 3.17
N GLY A 38 53.98 2.44 3.08
CA GLY A 38 53.97 1.38 4.08
C GLY A 38 53.38 0.06 3.58
N GLY A 39 54.09 -0.61 2.66
CA GLY A 39 54.16 -2.08 2.63
C GLY A 39 53.00 -2.85 1.96
N HIS A 40 53.20 -3.19 0.69
CA HIS A 40 52.78 -4.48 0.17
C HIS A 40 53.37 -5.60 1.03
N GLU A 41 52.57 -6.23 1.89
CA GLU A 41 52.74 -7.59 2.39
C GLU A 41 51.56 -7.94 3.32
N ASN A 42 50.38 -8.19 2.74
CA ASN A 42 49.29 -8.94 3.39
C ASN A 42 48.22 -9.43 2.39
N ALA A 43 48.61 -9.64 1.12
CA ALA A 43 47.70 -10.15 0.08
C ALA A 43 47.58 -11.69 0.04
N GLU A 44 48.18 -12.43 0.98
CA GLU A 44 48.18 -13.91 0.95
C GLU A 44 47.74 -14.59 2.25
N ARG A 45 46.98 -13.90 3.13
CA ARG A 45 46.48 -14.53 4.37
C ARG A 45 45.02 -14.27 4.72
N ALA A 46 44.20 -13.90 3.75
CA ALA A 46 42.74 -13.78 3.89
C ALA A 46 41.94 -14.84 3.11
N ALA A 47 42.59 -15.88 2.58
CA ALA A 47 41.95 -16.95 1.81
C ALA A 47 41.55 -18.19 2.64
N GLU A 48 41.67 -18.16 3.97
CA GLU A 48 41.23 -19.27 4.83
C GLU A 48 40.52 -18.71 6.08
N LYS A 49 39.33 -18.16 5.88
CA LYS A 49 38.25 -18.10 6.88
C LYS A 49 36.89 -17.85 6.19
N ALA A 50 36.58 -18.72 5.23
CA ALA A 50 35.22 -18.95 4.81
C ALA A 50 34.54 -19.83 5.87
N SER A 51 33.93 -19.19 6.86
CA SER A 51 33.04 -19.84 7.82
C SER A 51 32.17 -18.77 8.46
N SER A 52 30.91 -18.68 7.98
CA SER A 52 29.77 -18.01 8.63
C SER A 52 30.08 -16.65 9.26
N GLY A 53 29.99 -15.58 8.46
CA GLY A 53 30.01 -14.22 8.97
C GLY A 53 28.93 -13.42 8.26
N GLU A 54 27.93 -12.97 9.01
CA GLU A 54 27.06 -11.87 8.61
C GLU A 54 27.95 -10.72 8.13
N ALA A 55 27.72 -10.26 6.90
CA ALA A 55 28.38 -9.05 6.43
C ALA A 55 27.85 -7.88 7.29
N GLU A 56 28.73 -7.23 8.04
CA GLU A 56 28.37 -6.10 8.89
C GLU A 56 27.82 -4.95 8.01
N ILE A 57 26.53 -4.63 8.17
CA ILE A 57 25.88 -3.52 7.46
C ILE A 57 26.47 -2.21 7.96
N LYS A 58 27.00 -1.41 7.04
CA LYS A 58 27.62 -0.11 7.35
C LYS A 58 26.59 1.00 7.38
N THR A 59 26.88 2.07 8.13
CA THR A 59 26.01 3.25 8.27
C THR A 59 26.68 4.52 7.73
N SER A 60 25.86 5.49 7.30
CA SER A 60 26.26 6.80 6.79
C SER A 60 25.47 7.93 7.49
N THR A 61 25.97 9.16 7.38
CA THR A 61 25.25 10.38 7.81
C THR A 61 24.64 11.15 6.64
N ASP A 62 24.86 10.67 5.42
CA ASP A 62 24.42 11.34 4.20
C ASP A 62 22.91 11.20 4.01
N THR A 63 22.27 12.28 3.53
CA THR A 63 20.89 12.17 3.06
C THR A 63 20.84 11.37 1.77
N LEU A 64 19.64 10.92 1.38
CA LEU A 64 19.49 10.19 0.13
C LEU A 64 19.91 11.02 -1.10
N GLN A 65 19.63 12.34 -1.07
CA GLN A 65 20.06 13.26 -2.11
C GLN A 65 21.56 13.59 -2.06
N ASP A 66 22.23 13.43 -0.92
CA ASP A 66 23.70 13.56 -0.88
C ASP A 66 24.37 12.39 -1.64
N VAL A 67 23.79 11.19 -1.57
CA VAL A 67 24.29 10.01 -2.28
C VAL A 67 23.99 10.07 -3.78
N TYR A 68 22.75 10.41 -4.16
CA TYR A 68 22.28 10.27 -5.55
C TYR A 68 22.04 11.60 -6.28
N GLY A 69 22.10 12.73 -5.59
CA GLY A 69 21.59 14.01 -6.08
C GLY A 69 20.05 14.07 -6.05
N SER A 70 19.47 15.16 -6.54
CA SER A 70 18.00 15.31 -6.60
C SER A 70 17.32 14.46 -7.67
N LYS A 71 18.11 13.88 -8.59
CA LYS A 71 17.62 13.12 -9.74
C LYS A 71 18.71 12.19 -10.24
N VAL A 72 18.31 10.96 -10.54
CA VAL A 72 19.13 9.97 -11.24
C VAL A 72 18.54 9.72 -12.63
N SER A 73 19.40 9.53 -13.63
CA SER A 73 18.97 9.20 -15.00
C SER A 73 19.88 8.18 -15.66
N TRP A 74 19.29 7.26 -16.41
CA TRP A 74 20.01 6.30 -17.24
C TRP A 74 19.56 6.47 -18.69
N ASN A 75 20.51 6.86 -19.55
CA ASN A 75 20.32 6.97 -20.99
C ASN A 75 21.50 6.30 -21.71
N GLU A 76 21.37 5.00 -21.96
CA GLU A 76 22.42 4.17 -22.57
C GLU A 76 21.77 3.01 -23.32
N ASN A 77 22.36 2.60 -24.45
CA ASN A 77 22.02 1.33 -25.09
C ASN A 77 23.11 0.32 -24.73
N LEU A 78 22.71 -0.85 -24.27
CA LEU A 78 23.60 -1.95 -23.92
C LEU A 78 23.15 -3.24 -24.61
N SER A 79 24.04 -4.22 -24.75
CA SER A 79 23.68 -5.53 -25.27
C SER A 79 23.68 -6.53 -24.13
N VAL A 80 22.59 -7.28 -23.99
CA VAL A 80 22.44 -8.39 -23.04
C VAL A 80 22.27 -9.65 -23.87
N GLN A 81 23.21 -10.59 -23.77
CA GLN A 81 23.17 -11.87 -24.50
C GLN A 81 22.87 -11.70 -26.02
N GLY A 82 23.36 -10.61 -26.61
CA GLY A 82 23.16 -10.28 -28.04
C GLY A 82 21.86 -9.56 -28.39
N VAL A 83 20.95 -9.32 -27.44
CA VAL A 83 19.76 -8.48 -27.61
C VAL A 83 20.08 -7.05 -27.17
N GLU A 84 19.61 -6.04 -27.89
CA GLU A 84 19.78 -4.63 -27.51
C GLU A 84 18.78 -4.26 -26.41
N LEU A 85 19.27 -3.71 -25.30
CA LEU A 85 18.49 -3.06 -24.25
C LEU A 85 18.66 -1.54 -24.37
N LYS A 86 17.55 -0.84 -24.51
CA LYS A 86 17.50 0.63 -24.48
C LYS A 86 17.09 1.11 -23.10
N ALA A 87 18.03 1.69 -22.37
CA ALA A 87 17.75 2.31 -21.08
C ALA A 87 17.43 3.78 -21.30
N GLN A 88 16.19 4.18 -21.00
CA GLN A 88 15.77 5.59 -21.04
C GLN A 88 14.84 5.90 -19.86
N ALA A 89 15.38 5.85 -18.65
CA ALA A 89 14.64 6.06 -17.42
C ALA A 89 15.25 7.18 -16.57
N TYR A 90 14.43 7.77 -15.71
CA TYR A 90 14.88 8.68 -14.66
C TYR A 90 14.03 8.50 -13.42
N TYR A 91 14.61 8.84 -12.27
CA TYR A 91 13.94 8.82 -10.98
C TYR A 91 14.26 10.10 -10.23
N MET A 92 13.23 10.70 -9.61
CA MET A 92 13.38 11.86 -8.74
C MET A 92 13.65 11.35 -7.33
N ILE A 93 14.75 11.79 -6.73
CA ILE A 93 15.17 11.28 -5.43
C ILE A 93 14.45 12.06 -4.33
N PRO A 94 13.72 11.41 -3.41
CA PRO A 94 13.02 12.10 -2.34
C PRO A 94 14.01 12.73 -1.35
N ASP A 95 13.58 13.81 -0.71
CA ASP A 95 14.36 14.53 0.30
C ASP A 95 14.15 13.91 1.68
N VAL A 96 14.82 12.79 1.93
CA VAL A 96 14.71 12.01 3.17
C VAL A 96 16.07 11.70 3.80
N SER A 97 16.05 11.49 5.12
CA SER A 97 17.21 11.09 5.91
C SER A 97 17.57 9.62 5.66
N GLY A 98 18.55 9.38 4.79
CA GLY A 98 19.07 8.04 4.48
C GLY A 98 17.99 6.99 4.17
N LEU A 99 18.38 5.72 4.13
CA LEU A 99 17.47 4.57 4.15
C LEU A 99 17.89 3.64 5.28
N SER A 100 17.01 2.80 5.77
CA SER A 100 17.32 1.86 6.86
C SER A 100 17.26 0.43 6.35
N ALA A 101 17.81 -0.53 7.08
CA ALA A 101 17.54 -1.95 6.88
C ALA A 101 16.87 -2.50 8.13
N PHE A 102 15.94 -3.45 7.95
CA PHE A 102 15.09 -3.94 9.03
C PHE A 102 15.21 -5.45 9.14
N GLU A 103 15.54 -5.94 10.32
CA GLU A 103 15.41 -7.36 10.63
C GLU A 103 13.97 -7.61 11.06
N MET A 104 13.30 -8.49 10.33
CA MET A 104 11.89 -8.79 10.50
C MET A 104 11.74 -10.06 11.33
N GLY A 105 10.91 -9.99 12.36
CA GLY A 105 10.58 -11.14 13.18
C GLY A 105 9.66 -12.13 12.49
N GLU A 106 9.45 -13.26 13.17
CA GLU A 106 8.40 -14.19 12.78
C GLU A 106 7.04 -13.67 13.24
N MET A 107 6.05 -13.68 12.34
CA MET A 107 4.66 -13.45 12.75
C MET A 107 4.07 -14.76 13.31
N SER A 108 3.90 -14.81 14.63
CA SER A 108 3.11 -15.82 15.34
C SER A 108 1.62 -15.51 15.29
N ASP A 109 0.78 -16.36 15.88
CA ASP A 109 -0.61 -16.03 16.19
C ASP A 109 -0.70 -15.02 17.36
N PHE A 110 -1.92 -14.76 17.87
CA PHE A 110 -2.11 -13.82 18.98
C PHE A 110 -1.65 -14.45 20.31
N ASP A 111 -0.55 -13.95 20.86
CA ASP A 111 -0.12 -14.29 22.21
C ASP A 111 -1.18 -13.82 23.22
N ASN A 112 -1.76 -14.76 23.97
CA ASN A 112 -2.86 -14.51 24.90
C ASN A 112 -4.06 -13.77 24.27
N GLU A 113 -4.64 -14.36 23.21
CA GLU A 113 -5.75 -13.79 22.43
C GLU A 113 -6.89 -13.19 23.26
N GLN A 114 -7.28 -13.81 24.38
CA GLN A 114 -8.35 -13.28 25.24
C GLN A 114 -7.97 -11.95 25.89
N GLU A 115 -6.73 -11.80 26.37
CA GLU A 115 -6.25 -10.53 26.93
C GLU A 115 -6.19 -9.45 25.85
N PHE A 116 -5.76 -9.83 24.64
CA PHE A 116 -5.79 -8.94 23.49
C PHE A 116 -7.22 -8.49 23.15
N ALA A 117 -8.17 -9.43 23.10
CA ALA A 117 -9.58 -9.13 22.86
C ALA A 117 -10.19 -8.27 23.96
N ASP A 118 -9.92 -8.58 25.24
CA ASP A 118 -10.43 -7.82 26.40
C ASP A 118 -10.03 -6.35 26.34
N ASN A 119 -8.86 -6.04 25.78
CA ASN A 119 -8.39 -4.66 25.63
C ASN A 119 -9.29 -3.78 24.74
N PHE A 120 -10.11 -4.36 23.86
CA PHE A 120 -11.00 -3.62 22.99
C PHE A 120 -12.33 -3.21 23.65
N PHE A 121 -12.73 -3.88 24.74
CA PHE A 121 -14.08 -3.73 25.31
C PHE A 121 -14.05 -3.18 26.73
N ASP A 122 -14.97 -2.27 27.04
CA ASP A 122 -15.11 -1.66 28.36
C ASP A 122 -15.52 -2.69 29.45
N ASP A 123 -16.27 -3.72 29.04
CA ASP A 123 -16.78 -4.78 29.91
C ASP A 123 -16.10 -6.15 29.71
N GLY A 124 -14.97 -6.16 28.99
CA GLY A 124 -14.26 -7.38 28.59
C GLY A 124 -14.89 -8.08 27.39
N ALA A 125 -14.10 -8.88 26.69
CA ALA A 125 -14.52 -9.59 25.49
C ALA A 125 -15.27 -10.86 25.85
N LYS A 126 -16.48 -11.02 25.30
CA LYS A 126 -17.24 -12.26 25.38
C LYS A 126 -17.08 -13.02 24.08
N LYS A 127 -16.73 -14.29 24.18
CA LYS A 127 -16.68 -15.19 23.03
C LYS A 127 -18.03 -15.23 22.32
N LEU A 128 -18.01 -14.97 21.01
CA LEU A 128 -19.16 -15.05 20.13
C LEU A 128 -19.08 -16.36 19.34
N GLU A 129 -19.77 -17.40 19.81
CA GLU A 129 -19.66 -18.77 19.26
C GLU A 129 -20.11 -18.87 17.80
N GLU A 130 -21.12 -18.11 17.41
CA GLU A 130 -21.63 -18.06 16.05
C GLU A 130 -22.16 -16.68 15.67
N ILE A 131 -22.02 -16.33 14.40
CA ILE A 131 -22.73 -15.21 13.75
C ILE A 131 -23.53 -15.74 12.56
N LYS A 132 -24.72 -15.16 12.36
CA LYS A 132 -25.64 -15.46 11.26
C LYS A 132 -26.50 -14.23 11.00
N TYR A 133 -27.21 -14.22 9.88
CA TYR A 133 -28.22 -13.19 9.65
C TYR A 133 -29.28 -13.24 10.78
N VAL A 134 -29.50 -12.11 11.45
CA VAL A 134 -30.49 -11.96 12.52
C VAL A 134 -31.64 -11.06 12.07
N ASN A 135 -31.30 -9.92 11.49
CA ASN A 135 -32.21 -8.94 10.93
C ASN A 135 -31.42 -8.06 9.92
N ALA A 136 -32.08 -7.04 9.38
CA ALA A 136 -31.54 -6.19 8.33
C ALA A 136 -30.29 -5.36 8.69
N THR A 137 -29.85 -5.27 9.95
CA THR A 137 -28.68 -4.43 10.31
C THR A 137 -27.69 -5.13 11.24
N LYS A 138 -28.17 -6.07 12.06
CA LYS A 138 -27.36 -6.72 13.08
C LYS A 138 -26.37 -7.73 12.49
N TYR A 139 -25.11 -7.60 12.92
CA TYR A 139 -23.93 -8.35 12.49
C TYR A 139 -23.53 -8.17 11.03
N MET A 140 -24.17 -7.28 10.26
CA MET A 140 -23.91 -7.16 8.82
C MET A 140 -22.43 -6.92 8.49
N PRO A 141 -21.72 -5.94 9.10
CA PRO A 141 -20.29 -5.77 8.83
C PRO A 141 -19.43 -6.99 9.21
N LEU A 142 -19.77 -7.68 10.31
CA LEU A 142 -19.05 -8.87 10.76
C LEU A 142 -19.24 -10.05 9.81
N LEU A 143 -20.46 -10.26 9.30
CA LEU A 143 -20.76 -11.35 8.36
C LEU A 143 -19.97 -11.20 7.06
N TYR A 144 -19.93 -9.99 6.50
CA TYR A 144 -19.15 -9.71 5.30
C TYR A 144 -17.65 -9.84 5.55
N LYS A 145 -17.14 -9.34 6.68
CA LYS A 145 -15.71 -9.46 6.99
C LYS A 145 -15.29 -10.90 7.24
N PHE A 146 -16.08 -11.68 7.97
CA PHE A 146 -15.80 -13.10 8.21
C PHE A 146 -15.69 -13.84 6.88
N ARG A 147 -16.66 -13.66 5.98
CA ARG A 147 -16.65 -14.26 4.65
C ARG A 147 -15.42 -13.84 3.84
N SER A 148 -15.08 -12.55 3.85
CA SER A 148 -13.89 -12.01 3.18
C SER A 148 -12.61 -12.69 3.66
N ILE A 149 -12.38 -12.75 4.98
CA ILE A 149 -11.19 -13.40 5.55
C ILE A 149 -11.18 -14.90 5.19
N GLN A 150 -12.32 -15.58 5.33
CA GLN A 150 -12.42 -17.01 5.02
C GLN A 150 -12.09 -17.29 3.55
N ARG A 151 -12.58 -16.47 2.62
CA ARG A 151 -12.25 -16.59 1.20
C ARG A 151 -10.75 -16.44 0.98
N SER A 152 -10.13 -15.39 1.50
CA SER A 152 -8.68 -15.19 1.34
C SER A 152 -7.87 -16.33 1.95
N ALA A 153 -8.34 -16.93 3.05
CA ALA A 153 -7.71 -18.09 3.65
C ALA A 153 -7.76 -19.35 2.77
N THR A 154 -8.85 -19.52 2.02
CA THR A 154 -9.10 -20.73 1.20
C THR A 154 -8.82 -20.53 -0.30
N TYR A 155 -8.55 -19.30 -0.73
CA TYR A 155 -8.33 -18.98 -2.14
C TYR A 155 -7.00 -19.56 -2.63
N GLU A 156 -7.10 -20.41 -3.64
CA GLU A 156 -5.98 -20.91 -4.42
C GLU A 156 -6.08 -20.27 -5.81
N PRO A 157 -5.19 -19.32 -6.16
CA PRO A 157 -5.20 -18.74 -7.49
C PRO A 157 -4.97 -19.86 -8.53
N PRO A 158 -5.65 -19.82 -9.69
CA PRO A 158 -5.37 -20.76 -10.77
C PRO A 158 -3.88 -20.70 -11.14
N GLU A 159 -3.25 -21.86 -11.40
CA GLU A 159 -1.79 -21.98 -11.63
C GLU A 159 -1.23 -21.06 -12.74
N ASN A 160 -2.08 -20.53 -13.64
CA ASN A 160 -1.68 -19.72 -14.79
C ASN A 160 -2.39 -18.36 -14.88
N ASP A 161 -3.11 -17.92 -13.85
CA ASP A 161 -3.94 -16.72 -13.96
C ASP A 161 -3.77 -15.78 -12.77
N ILE A 162 -2.64 -15.08 -12.78
CA ILE A 162 -2.26 -14.11 -11.74
C ILE A 162 -3.09 -12.81 -11.83
N TYR A 163 -3.88 -12.66 -12.91
CA TYR A 163 -4.61 -11.42 -13.21
C TYR A 163 -6.11 -11.59 -13.48
N ASN A 164 -6.62 -12.79 -13.77
CA ASN A 164 -8.05 -13.05 -13.53
C ASN A 164 -8.25 -13.27 -12.03
N PHE A 165 -8.24 -12.16 -11.29
CA PHE A 165 -9.27 -12.01 -10.28
C PHE A 165 -10.59 -12.19 -11.04
N GLU A 166 -11.13 -13.41 -11.08
CA GLU A 166 -12.56 -13.57 -11.37
C GLU A 166 -13.22 -12.57 -10.43
N TYR A 167 -13.82 -11.53 -11.00
CA TYR A 167 -14.51 -10.49 -10.24
C TYR A 167 -15.70 -11.18 -9.62
N GLU A 168 -15.45 -11.87 -8.51
CA GLU A 168 -16.44 -12.69 -7.86
C GLU A 168 -17.59 -11.77 -7.49
N ARG A 169 -18.78 -12.19 -7.91
CA ARG A 169 -20.05 -11.56 -7.58
C ARG A 169 -20.00 -11.11 -6.11
N MET A 170 -20.36 -9.85 -5.87
CA MET A 170 -20.62 -9.41 -4.51
C MET A 170 -21.82 -10.20 -4.00
N ASP A 171 -21.56 -11.28 -3.28
CA ASP A 171 -22.62 -12.12 -2.74
C ASP A 171 -23.32 -11.34 -1.62
N ILE A 172 -24.41 -10.67 -1.98
CA ILE A 172 -25.19 -9.88 -1.04
C ILE A 172 -25.79 -10.80 0.04
N ILE A 173 -25.64 -10.36 1.29
CA ILE A 173 -26.24 -10.98 2.48
C ILE A 173 -27.59 -10.29 2.73
N ASP A 174 -28.65 -11.08 2.65
CA ASP A 174 -30.02 -10.66 2.85
C ASP A 174 -30.74 -11.63 3.82
N SER A 175 -32.05 -11.45 3.98
CA SER A 175 -32.90 -12.34 4.76
C SER A 175 -32.96 -13.81 4.29
N ASN A 176 -32.47 -14.12 3.08
CA ASN A 176 -32.34 -15.48 2.57
C ASN A 176 -30.99 -16.14 2.91
N PHE A 177 -30.04 -15.40 3.50
CA PHE A 177 -28.75 -15.94 3.91
C PHE A 177 -28.92 -17.00 5.01
N LYS A 178 -28.42 -18.22 4.76
CA LYS A 178 -28.61 -19.38 5.65
C LYS A 178 -27.34 -19.83 6.36
N ASP A 179 -26.19 -19.32 5.95
CA ASP A 179 -24.94 -19.79 6.55
C ASP A 179 -24.81 -19.27 7.98
N VAL A 180 -24.14 -20.08 8.78
CA VAL A 180 -23.81 -19.76 10.17
C VAL A 180 -22.30 -19.86 10.27
N TYR A 181 -21.65 -18.72 10.49
CA TYR A 181 -20.22 -18.68 10.73
C TYR A 181 -19.95 -18.96 12.19
N LYS A 182 -18.96 -19.79 12.45
CA LYS A 182 -18.50 -20.20 13.79
C LYS A 182 -17.02 -19.91 13.90
N TRP A 183 -16.49 -20.06 15.10
CA TRP A 183 -15.04 -20.12 15.28
C TRP A 183 -14.42 -21.19 14.37
N VAL A 184 -13.32 -20.84 13.73
CA VAL A 184 -12.58 -21.71 12.81
C VAL A 184 -11.16 -21.86 13.32
N ASP A 185 -10.70 -23.10 13.46
CA ASP A 185 -9.34 -23.48 13.86
C ASP A 185 -8.81 -24.53 12.86
N GLU A 186 -8.31 -24.08 11.71
CA GLU A 186 -7.79 -24.95 10.66
C GLU A 186 -6.25 -24.92 10.64
N PRO A 187 -5.57 -25.96 10.13
CA PRO A 187 -4.10 -26.02 10.13
C PRO A 187 -3.40 -24.83 9.41
N GLY A 188 -4.11 -24.16 8.50
CA GLY A 188 -3.62 -23.03 7.72
C GLY A 188 -4.11 -21.66 8.20
N TYR A 189 -5.16 -21.60 9.02
CA TYR A 189 -5.73 -20.33 9.48
C TYR A 189 -6.72 -20.52 10.63
N PHE A 190 -6.96 -19.46 11.39
CA PHE A 190 -8.11 -19.40 12.30
C PHE A 190 -8.89 -18.10 12.13
N ILE A 191 -10.16 -18.12 12.54
CA ILE A 191 -11.02 -16.95 12.61
C ILE A 191 -11.85 -17.03 13.89
N HIS A 192 -11.57 -16.15 14.83
CA HIS A 192 -12.21 -16.07 16.14
C HIS A 192 -13.00 -14.77 16.28
N MET A 193 -14.09 -14.85 17.03
CA MET A 193 -15.08 -13.78 17.11
C MET A 193 -15.45 -13.48 18.56
N TYR A 194 -15.55 -12.20 18.87
CA TYR A 194 -15.90 -11.69 20.18
C TYR A 194 -16.94 -10.57 20.07
N GLU A 195 -17.68 -10.36 21.16
CA GLU A 195 -18.57 -9.22 21.33
C GLU A 195 -18.44 -8.61 22.73
N GLY A 196 -18.82 -7.35 22.85
CA GLY A 196 -18.79 -6.60 24.09
C GLY A 196 -19.28 -5.18 23.88
N THR A 197 -19.07 -4.34 24.88
CA THR A 197 -19.45 -2.92 24.85
C THR A 197 -18.23 -2.05 24.66
N TYR A 198 -18.31 -1.06 23.78
CA TYR A 198 -17.31 -0.01 23.65
C TYR A 198 -18.02 1.35 23.59
N ASN A 199 -17.66 2.26 24.50
CA ASN A 199 -18.31 3.55 24.68
C ASN A 199 -19.84 3.46 24.79
N GLY A 200 -20.33 2.41 25.47
CA GLY A 200 -21.76 2.17 25.67
C GLY A 200 -22.53 1.60 24.47
N VAL A 201 -21.85 1.28 23.36
CA VAL A 201 -22.45 0.67 22.17
C VAL A 201 -21.99 -0.79 22.02
N PRO A 202 -22.84 -1.72 21.56
CA PRO A 202 -22.42 -3.09 21.25
C PRO A 202 -21.48 -3.16 20.05
N TYR A 203 -20.30 -3.76 20.25
CA TYR A 203 -19.26 -3.93 19.24
C TYR A 203 -18.91 -5.41 19.08
N GLY A 204 -18.43 -5.73 17.88
CA GLY A 204 -17.96 -7.05 17.51
C GLY A 204 -16.51 -6.97 17.04
N LEU A 205 -15.73 -7.97 17.42
CA LEU A 205 -14.32 -8.11 17.09
C LEU A 205 -14.11 -9.43 16.35
N ILE A 206 -13.42 -9.40 15.21
CA ILE A 206 -12.89 -10.57 14.53
C ILE A 206 -11.38 -10.52 14.63
N LEU A 207 -10.79 -11.58 15.16
CA LEU A 207 -9.36 -11.84 15.16
C LEU A 207 -9.10 -13.04 14.25
N ALA A 208 -8.19 -12.92 13.31
CA ALA A 208 -7.82 -14.05 12.46
C ALA A 208 -6.32 -14.06 12.19
N TYR A 209 -5.78 -15.23 11.88
CA TYR A 209 -4.41 -15.40 11.45
C TYR A 209 -4.36 -16.28 10.21
N LEU A 210 -3.74 -15.80 9.14
CA LEU A 210 -3.57 -16.56 7.90
C LEU A 210 -2.12 -17.00 7.78
N LYS A 211 -1.84 -18.28 8.03
CA LYS A 211 -0.47 -18.83 8.06
C LYS A 211 0.24 -18.74 6.71
N LYS A 212 -0.51 -18.83 5.61
CA LYS A 212 0.00 -18.70 4.23
C LYS A 212 0.63 -17.32 4.00
N TYR A 213 -0.02 -16.27 4.48
CA TYR A 213 0.40 -14.88 4.31
C TYR A 213 1.22 -14.34 5.48
N LYS A 214 1.24 -15.05 6.63
CA LYS A 214 1.87 -14.61 7.88
C LYS A 214 1.29 -13.29 8.39
N GLU A 215 -0.02 -13.18 8.32
CA GLU A 215 -0.76 -11.95 8.63
C GLU A 215 -1.78 -12.17 9.75
N LYS A 216 -1.91 -11.18 10.63
CA LYS A 216 -3.00 -11.09 11.62
C LYS A 216 -4.05 -10.10 11.14
N TYR A 217 -5.30 -10.47 11.25
CA TYR A 217 -6.45 -9.62 10.92
C TYR A 217 -7.15 -9.20 12.20
N ILE A 218 -7.50 -7.93 12.27
CA ILE A 218 -8.21 -7.32 13.40
C ILE A 218 -9.30 -6.45 12.80
N PHE A 219 -10.56 -6.86 12.99
CA PHE A 219 -11.71 -6.09 12.56
C PHE A 219 -12.61 -5.80 13.75
N PHE A 220 -12.87 -4.52 14.01
CA PHE A 220 -13.63 -4.07 15.16
C PHE A 220 -14.63 -2.98 14.76
N ASN A 221 -15.92 -3.30 14.77
CA ASN A 221 -16.99 -2.38 14.36
C ASN A 221 -18.24 -2.56 15.25
N PRO A 222 -19.18 -1.59 15.24
CA PRO A 222 -20.49 -1.77 15.84
C PRO A 222 -21.19 -3.01 15.28
N ILE A 223 -21.86 -3.77 16.15
CA ILE A 223 -22.63 -4.94 15.74
C ILE A 223 -23.90 -4.52 14.99
N ASP A 224 -24.49 -3.39 15.34
CA ASP A 224 -25.71 -2.89 14.73
C ASP A 224 -25.59 -1.38 14.52
N ILE A 225 -25.69 -0.94 13.27
CA ILE A 225 -25.57 0.47 12.92
C ILE A 225 -26.66 1.32 13.56
N THR A 226 -27.83 0.74 13.86
CA THR A 226 -28.95 1.46 14.50
C THR A 226 -28.72 1.73 15.98
N GLU A 227 -27.85 0.96 16.64
CA GLU A 227 -27.42 1.23 18.02
C GLU A 227 -26.36 2.35 18.03
N TYR A 228 -25.50 2.40 17.00
CA TYR A 228 -24.51 3.47 16.87
C TYR A 228 -25.13 4.79 16.39
N TYR A 229 -26.10 4.76 15.48
CA TYR A 229 -26.88 5.92 15.01
C TYR A 229 -28.40 5.71 15.23
N PRO A 230 -28.91 5.90 16.47
CA PRO A 230 -30.32 5.71 16.76
C PRO A 230 -31.24 6.62 15.92
N GLY A 231 -32.18 6.00 15.22
CA GLY A 231 -33.17 6.69 14.37
C GLY A 231 -32.71 6.94 12.93
N GLU A 232 -31.46 6.64 12.60
CA GLU A 232 -30.96 6.63 11.22
C GLU A 232 -31.14 5.23 10.61
N ASN A 233 -31.35 5.16 9.30
CA ASN A 233 -31.56 3.91 8.56
C ASN A 233 -30.41 3.63 7.60
N PHE A 234 -29.17 3.84 8.03
CA PHE A 234 -28.02 3.65 7.15
C PHE A 234 -27.87 2.19 6.73
N LEU A 235 -27.75 1.97 5.43
CA LEU A 235 -27.50 0.66 4.83
C LEU A 235 -26.06 0.56 4.33
N THR A 236 -25.48 1.67 3.87
CA THR A 236 -24.17 1.68 3.21
C THR A 236 -23.26 2.75 3.81
N GLU A 237 -22.00 2.41 4.05
CA GLU A 237 -20.91 3.35 4.32
C GLU A 237 -19.99 3.38 3.09
N LEU A 238 -19.79 4.56 2.53
CA LEU A 238 -18.86 4.86 1.46
C LEU A 238 -17.66 5.63 2.03
N GLN A 239 -16.46 5.26 1.62
CA GLN A 239 -15.23 6.02 1.89
C GLN A 239 -14.93 6.90 0.68
N GLU A 240 -14.80 8.20 0.90
CA GLU A 240 -14.71 9.22 -0.16
C GLU A 240 -13.48 10.11 0.03
N SER A 241 -12.84 10.52 -1.05
CA SER A 241 -11.80 11.56 -1.00
C SER A 241 -12.36 12.90 -0.53
N GLY A 242 -11.77 13.50 0.50
CA GLY A 242 -12.20 14.81 1.03
C GLY A 242 -11.95 15.99 0.08
N GLU A 243 -11.17 15.80 -0.97
CA GLU A 243 -11.04 16.75 -2.09
C GLU A 243 -11.49 16.14 -3.41
N ASN A 244 -12.01 16.99 -4.30
CA ASN A 244 -12.33 16.63 -5.67
C ASN A 244 -11.07 16.63 -6.55
N PHE A 245 -11.23 16.28 -7.83
CA PHE A 245 -10.14 16.29 -8.81
C PHE A 245 -9.46 17.66 -9.01
N ALA A 246 -10.09 18.76 -8.58
CA ALA A 246 -9.51 20.09 -8.60
C ALA A 246 -8.78 20.46 -7.30
N GLY A 247 -8.65 19.54 -6.34
CA GLY A 247 -8.03 19.77 -5.02
C GLY A 247 -8.84 20.70 -4.12
N THR A 248 -10.14 20.86 -4.39
CA THR A 248 -11.02 21.67 -3.55
C THR A 248 -11.67 20.76 -2.52
N GLU A 249 -11.62 21.15 -1.24
CA GLU A 249 -12.39 20.50 -0.18
C GLU A 249 -13.87 20.55 -0.52
N VAL A 250 -14.52 19.39 -0.53
CA VAL A 250 -15.76 19.27 -1.28
C VAL A 250 -17.01 19.40 -0.42
N PHE A 251 -16.94 19.11 0.89
CA PHE A 251 -18.15 18.98 1.70
C PHE A 251 -17.98 19.35 3.17
N GLU A 252 -19.10 19.74 3.80
CA GLU A 252 -19.23 19.81 5.25
C GLU A 252 -19.32 18.40 5.85
N ASN A 253 -18.52 18.14 6.88
CA ASN A 253 -18.52 16.89 7.65
C ASN A 253 -19.00 17.18 9.07
N LYS A 254 -19.85 16.31 9.63
CA LYS A 254 -20.31 16.46 11.03
C LYS A 254 -19.18 16.28 12.04
N CYS A 255 -18.17 15.49 11.70
CA CYS A 255 -16.97 15.34 12.52
C CYS A 255 -16.09 16.58 12.37
N SER A 256 -15.74 17.20 13.49
CA SER A 256 -14.91 18.42 13.52
C SER A 256 -13.43 18.14 13.80
N MET A 257 -13.00 16.87 13.84
CA MET A 257 -11.61 16.53 14.08
C MET A 257 -10.74 17.01 12.92
N THR A 258 -9.66 17.68 13.25
CA THR A 258 -8.61 18.08 12.31
C THR A 258 -7.74 16.89 11.92
N LYS A 259 -6.97 17.03 10.83
CA LYS A 259 -6.00 16.01 10.40
C LYS A 259 -5.02 15.62 11.52
N ASP A 260 -4.52 16.58 12.28
CA ASP A 260 -3.57 16.34 13.37
C ASP A 260 -4.23 15.59 14.55
N GLU A 261 -5.47 15.94 14.88
CA GLU A 261 -6.25 15.22 15.92
C GLU A 261 -6.54 13.77 15.50
N LEU A 262 -6.87 13.54 14.24
CA LEU A 262 -7.08 12.19 13.69
C LEU A 262 -5.80 11.35 13.72
N TYR A 263 -4.65 11.97 13.40
CA TYR A 263 -3.35 11.32 13.48
C TYR A 263 -2.98 10.93 14.90
N GLU A 264 -3.19 11.83 15.86
CA GLU A 264 -2.91 11.53 17.27
C GLU A 264 -3.85 10.44 17.79
N ALA A 265 -5.15 10.54 17.53
CA ALA A 265 -6.12 9.53 17.94
C ALA A 265 -5.84 8.16 17.31
N GLY A 266 -5.41 8.13 16.04
CA GLY A 266 -5.00 6.90 15.37
C GLY A 266 -3.76 6.28 16.02
N ARG A 267 -2.73 7.07 16.31
CA ARG A 267 -1.49 6.57 16.96
C ARG A 267 -1.74 6.11 18.39
N GLU A 268 -2.57 6.82 19.14
CA GLU A 268 -2.99 6.44 20.48
C GLU A 268 -3.75 5.11 20.44
N PHE A 269 -4.72 4.96 19.52
CA PHE A 269 -5.41 3.69 19.31
C PHE A 269 -4.44 2.54 18.99
N LEU A 270 -3.53 2.72 18.03
CA LEU A 270 -2.55 1.69 17.66
C LEU A 270 -1.65 1.31 18.85
N LYS A 271 -1.22 2.29 19.64
CA LYS A 271 -0.40 2.06 20.83
C LYS A 271 -1.17 1.35 21.94
N GLU A 272 -2.38 1.80 22.25
CA GLU A 272 -3.13 1.33 23.41
C GLU A 272 -3.88 0.04 23.13
N LYS A 273 -4.43 -0.13 21.92
CA LYS A 273 -5.28 -1.29 21.55
C LYS A 273 -4.51 -2.38 20.82
N ILE A 274 -3.58 -2.00 19.95
CA ILE A 274 -2.83 -2.93 19.08
C ILE A 274 -1.41 -3.17 19.60
N HIS A 275 -0.92 -2.33 20.52
CA HIS A 275 0.43 -2.34 21.06
C HIS A 275 1.55 -2.08 20.03
N LEU A 276 1.23 -1.37 18.93
CA LEU A 276 2.25 -0.90 18.00
C LEU A 276 2.99 0.32 18.56
N THR A 277 4.31 0.32 18.48
CA THR A 277 5.17 1.40 18.98
C THR A 277 6.29 1.72 17.99
N GLY A 278 7.06 2.78 18.25
CA GLY A 278 8.18 3.15 17.37
C GLY A 278 7.74 3.44 15.93
N ARG A 279 8.49 2.94 14.95
CA ARG A 279 8.22 3.13 13.52
C ARG A 279 6.98 2.38 13.01
N GLU A 280 6.56 1.33 13.70
CA GLU A 280 5.36 0.57 13.35
C GLU A 280 4.07 1.31 13.73
N ASN A 281 4.15 2.30 14.63
CA ASN A 281 3.04 3.19 14.98
C ASN A 281 2.98 4.42 14.05
N THR A 282 2.83 4.16 12.75
CA THR A 282 2.73 5.18 11.72
C THR A 282 1.31 5.29 11.20
N VAL A 283 0.78 6.51 11.14
CA VAL A 283 -0.57 6.81 10.64
C VAL A 283 -0.46 7.82 9.49
N THR A 284 -1.22 7.58 8.43
CA THR A 284 -1.26 8.40 7.21
C THR A 284 -2.70 8.66 6.76
N THR A 285 -2.91 9.67 5.92
CA THR A 285 -4.17 9.85 5.18
C THR A 285 -4.15 9.14 3.82
N ASN A 286 -3.03 8.52 3.46
CA ASN A 286 -2.86 7.83 2.21
C ASN A 286 -3.59 6.47 2.21
N TYR A 287 -4.68 6.39 1.45
CA TYR A 287 -5.46 5.15 1.29
C TYR A 287 -4.70 4.06 0.52
N THR A 288 -3.68 4.43 -0.25
CA THR A 288 -3.04 3.52 -1.20
C THR A 288 -2.43 2.29 -0.52
N SER A 289 -1.78 2.42 0.64
CA SER A 289 -1.23 1.29 1.39
C SER A 289 -2.30 0.25 1.72
N TYR A 290 -3.42 0.71 2.28
CA TYR A 290 -4.57 -0.14 2.61
C TYR A 290 -5.20 -0.79 1.36
N SER A 291 -5.29 -0.05 0.25
CA SER A 291 -5.91 -0.54 -0.98
C SER A 291 -5.17 -1.73 -1.60
N TYR A 292 -3.84 -1.70 -1.57
CA TYR A 292 -3.00 -2.77 -2.11
C TYR A 292 -3.00 -4.01 -1.22
N SER A 293 -3.04 -3.83 0.11
CA SER A 293 -3.12 -4.96 1.04
C SER A 293 -4.52 -5.59 1.08
N THR A 294 -5.57 -4.82 0.75
CA THR A 294 -6.96 -5.30 0.78
C THR A 294 -7.57 -5.65 -0.58
N SER A 295 -6.85 -5.46 -1.69
CA SER A 295 -7.31 -5.86 -3.02
C SER A 295 -7.56 -7.37 -3.12
N VAL A 296 -6.91 -8.18 -2.28
CA VAL A 296 -7.15 -9.64 -2.15
C VAL A 296 -8.44 -9.96 -1.36
N LEU A 297 -9.02 -8.96 -0.67
CA LEU A 297 -10.06 -9.15 0.36
C LEU A 297 -11.42 -8.53 0.01
N SER A 298 -11.51 -7.61 -0.94
CA SER A 298 -12.81 -7.12 -1.40
C SER A 298 -12.81 -6.71 -2.89
N THR A 299 -13.79 -7.25 -3.63
CA THR A 299 -14.09 -6.88 -5.03
C THR A 299 -14.35 -5.38 -5.20
N ILE A 300 -14.71 -4.68 -4.11
CA ILE A 300 -15.02 -3.25 -4.12
C ILE A 300 -13.76 -2.39 -4.01
N SER A 301 -12.76 -2.79 -3.21
CA SER A 301 -11.49 -2.05 -3.09
C SER A 301 -10.76 -1.89 -4.43
N MET A 302 -10.97 -2.82 -5.37
CA MET A 302 -10.32 -2.86 -6.69
C MET A 302 -10.93 -1.90 -7.72
N MET A 303 -12.08 -1.28 -7.44
CA MET A 303 -12.74 -0.36 -8.39
C MET A 303 -12.06 1.02 -8.47
N ASN A 304 -10.91 1.20 -7.80
CA ASN A 304 -10.14 2.42 -7.79
C ASN A 304 -9.34 2.58 -9.11
N MET A 305 -9.97 3.14 -10.13
CA MET A 305 -9.40 3.28 -11.49
C MET A 305 -8.85 4.68 -11.81
N SER A 306 -8.58 5.53 -10.83
CA SER A 306 -8.08 6.88 -11.11
C SER A 306 -6.61 7.06 -10.66
N SER A 307 -5.70 6.97 -11.64
CA SER A 307 -4.25 7.16 -11.49
C SER A 307 -3.80 8.62 -11.20
N ASN A 308 -4.73 9.57 -11.09
CA ASN A 308 -4.41 11.02 -11.02
C ASN A 308 -4.76 11.69 -9.68
N ILE A 309 -4.94 10.93 -8.59
CA ILE A 309 -5.51 11.47 -7.35
C ILE A 309 -4.43 12.14 -6.49
N ASN A 310 -4.81 13.30 -5.93
CA ASN A 310 -4.10 13.90 -4.81
C ASN A 310 -4.21 12.97 -3.59
N ARG A 311 -3.25 12.06 -3.41
CA ARG A 311 -3.19 11.03 -2.34
C ARG A 311 -3.16 11.58 -0.91
N ARG A 312 -3.22 12.90 -0.76
CA ARG A 312 -2.86 13.65 0.45
C ARG A 312 -4.06 14.13 1.26
N THR A 313 -5.26 13.72 0.87
CA THR A 313 -6.53 14.26 1.36
C THR A 313 -7.18 13.29 2.33
N LEU A 314 -7.82 13.83 3.37
CA LEU A 314 -8.57 13.04 4.35
C LEU A 314 -9.64 12.21 3.63
N THR A 315 -9.79 10.95 4.00
CA THR A 315 -10.94 10.14 3.57
C THR A 315 -12.13 10.48 4.45
N ALA A 316 -13.24 10.92 3.89
CA ALA A 316 -14.50 11.10 4.60
C ALA A 316 -15.29 9.77 4.67
N LEU A 317 -16.02 9.58 5.77
CA LEU A 317 -17.02 8.51 5.93
C LEU A 317 -18.39 9.06 5.56
N VAL A 318 -19.02 8.45 4.56
CA VAL A 318 -20.31 8.85 4.01
C VAL A 318 -21.32 7.73 4.23
N PHE A 319 -22.29 7.98 5.09
CA PHE A 319 -23.37 7.05 5.39
C PHE A 319 -24.57 7.32 4.50
N SER A 320 -25.19 6.27 4.01
CA SER A 320 -26.30 6.32 3.07
C SER A 320 -27.41 5.40 3.53
N ASP A 321 -28.65 5.85 3.37
CA ASP A 321 -29.88 5.08 3.61
C ASP A 321 -30.27 4.14 2.45
N SER A 322 -29.41 4.05 1.44
CA SER A 322 -29.68 3.34 0.18
C SER A 322 -28.68 2.21 -0.06
N ASN A 323 -28.98 1.34 -1.02
CA ASN A 323 -28.09 0.26 -1.43
C ASN A 323 -26.76 0.81 -2.01
N TYR A 324 -25.79 -0.07 -2.20
CA TYR A 324 -24.45 0.28 -2.63
C TYR A 324 -24.39 0.97 -4.01
N ILE A 325 -25.15 0.50 -5.00
CA ILE A 325 -25.22 1.12 -6.34
C ILE A 325 -25.81 2.52 -6.25
N ASP A 326 -26.95 2.68 -5.57
CA ASP A 326 -27.62 3.96 -5.43
C ASP A 326 -26.78 4.96 -4.63
N THR A 327 -26.05 4.48 -3.62
CA THR A 327 -25.10 5.28 -2.86
C THR A 327 -23.97 5.80 -3.76
N MET A 328 -23.38 4.93 -4.59
CA MET A 328 -22.37 5.35 -5.58
C MET A 328 -22.94 6.26 -6.67
N ASN A 329 -24.18 6.06 -7.09
CA ASN A 329 -24.85 6.90 -8.08
C ASN A 329 -25.24 8.29 -7.55
N GLY A 330 -25.69 8.35 -6.29
CA GLY A 330 -25.96 9.59 -5.56
C GLY A 330 -24.68 10.37 -5.30
N HIS A 331 -23.55 9.67 -5.20
CA HIS A 331 -22.22 10.25 -5.21
C HIS A 331 -21.84 10.67 -6.65
N ASN A 332 -22.05 11.95 -6.98
CA ASN A 332 -21.67 12.48 -8.30
C ASN A 332 -20.14 12.56 -8.42
N ILE A 333 -19.49 11.49 -8.90
CA ILE A 333 -18.03 11.30 -9.01
C ILE A 333 -17.32 12.55 -9.58
N GLU A 334 -17.90 13.24 -10.57
CA GLU A 334 -17.32 14.47 -11.13
C GLU A 334 -17.26 15.65 -10.14
N ARG A 335 -18.17 15.67 -9.16
CA ARG A 335 -18.28 16.71 -8.13
C ARG A 335 -17.70 16.30 -6.79
N SER A 336 -17.78 15.02 -6.41
CA SER A 336 -17.57 14.54 -5.04
C SER A 336 -16.24 13.84 -4.76
N GLY A 337 -15.35 13.76 -5.75
CA GLY A 337 -14.06 13.10 -5.60
C GLY A 337 -14.12 11.62 -5.98
N ASP A 338 -13.10 10.87 -5.58
CA ASP A 338 -13.01 9.43 -5.83
C ASP A 338 -13.50 8.62 -4.62
N PHE A 339 -14.09 7.46 -4.88
CA PHE A 339 -14.47 6.52 -3.83
C PHE A 339 -13.30 5.56 -3.55
N ARG A 340 -13.12 5.26 -2.27
CA ARG A 340 -12.00 4.47 -1.75
C ARG A 340 -12.46 3.09 -1.28
N GLY A 341 -13.68 2.93 -0.79
CA GLY A 341 -14.18 1.65 -0.29
C GLY A 341 -15.65 1.72 0.12
N ILE A 342 -16.28 0.55 0.28
CA ILE A 342 -17.66 0.41 0.77
C ILE A 342 -17.69 -0.57 1.93
N THR A 343 -18.55 -0.31 2.90
CA THR A 343 -18.93 -1.25 3.95
C THR A 343 -20.45 -1.36 3.99
N PHE A 344 -20.96 -2.59 3.99
CA PHE A 344 -22.39 -2.85 4.13
C PHE A 344 -22.77 -2.86 5.62
N LEU A 345 -23.62 -1.91 6.00
CA LEU A 345 -24.10 -1.71 7.37
C LEU A 345 -25.47 -2.38 7.59
N GLY A 346 -26.19 -2.62 6.50
CA GLY A 346 -27.48 -3.28 6.49
C GLY A 346 -27.68 -4.18 5.28
N GLU A 347 -28.82 -4.88 5.25
CA GLU A 347 -29.34 -5.66 4.13
C GLU A 347 -29.35 -4.79 2.87
N GLN A 348 -28.82 -5.35 1.78
CA GLN A 348 -28.68 -4.66 0.50
C GLN A 348 -29.64 -5.29 -0.50
N ASP A 349 -30.22 -4.45 -1.36
CA ASP A 349 -30.69 -4.93 -2.65
C ASP A 349 -29.46 -5.21 -3.56
N ASP A 350 -29.60 -6.12 -4.53
CA ASP A 350 -28.54 -6.43 -5.51
C ASP A 350 -28.96 -6.07 -6.94
N PRO A 351 -28.90 -4.78 -7.33
CA PRO A 351 -29.29 -4.35 -8.67
C PRO A 351 -28.44 -4.97 -9.79
N VAL A 352 -27.20 -5.38 -9.48
CA VAL A 352 -26.32 -6.03 -10.44
C VAL A 352 -26.79 -7.45 -10.74
N ALA A 353 -27.15 -8.21 -9.72
CA ALA A 353 -27.76 -9.52 -9.93
C ALA A 353 -29.09 -9.42 -10.68
N GLU A 354 -29.96 -8.49 -10.32
CA GLU A 354 -31.22 -8.26 -11.04
C GLU A 354 -30.97 -7.93 -12.52
N TYR A 355 -29.96 -7.10 -12.81
CA TYR A 355 -29.56 -6.79 -14.17
C TYR A 355 -29.09 -8.04 -14.92
N MET A 356 -28.23 -8.86 -14.31
CA MET A 356 -27.70 -10.09 -14.93
C MET A 356 -28.80 -11.12 -15.20
N GLU A 357 -29.76 -11.28 -14.28
CA GLU A 357 -30.92 -12.18 -14.47
C GLU A 357 -31.78 -11.74 -15.66
N ASN A 358 -31.90 -10.43 -15.88
CA ASN A 358 -32.68 -9.86 -16.99
C ASN A 358 -31.89 -9.74 -18.31
N ASN A 359 -30.55 -9.84 -18.27
CA ASN A 359 -29.66 -9.65 -19.42
C ASN A 359 -28.72 -10.86 -19.57
N SER A 360 -29.26 -11.98 -20.02
CA SER A 360 -28.53 -13.25 -20.17
C SER A 360 -27.35 -13.23 -21.17
N GLU A 361 -27.12 -12.12 -21.88
CA GLU A 361 -26.02 -11.93 -22.83
C GLU A 361 -24.78 -11.25 -22.21
N THR A 362 -24.87 -10.69 -21.00
CA THR A 362 -23.69 -10.16 -20.28
C THR A 362 -22.81 -11.32 -19.80
N LEU A 363 -21.54 -11.33 -20.22
CA LEU A 363 -20.61 -12.46 -20.00
C LEU A 363 -19.88 -12.42 -18.65
N ASP A 364 -19.79 -11.25 -18.00
CA ASP A 364 -19.06 -11.07 -16.73
C ASP A 364 -19.78 -10.09 -15.77
N TYR A 365 -19.64 -10.34 -14.46
CA TYR A 365 -20.21 -9.53 -13.38
C TYR A 365 -19.69 -8.10 -13.39
N PHE A 366 -18.41 -7.89 -13.73
CA PHE A 366 -17.82 -6.56 -13.83
C PHE A 366 -18.53 -5.70 -14.88
N ASP A 367 -18.77 -6.25 -16.08
CA ASP A 367 -19.53 -5.56 -17.13
C ASP A 367 -20.95 -5.22 -16.66
N ALA A 368 -21.62 -6.16 -15.99
CA ALA A 368 -22.96 -5.92 -15.44
C ALA A 368 -22.95 -4.80 -14.39
N PHE A 369 -21.97 -4.81 -13.49
CA PHE A 369 -21.78 -3.79 -12.47
C PHE A 369 -21.61 -2.40 -13.10
N TYR A 370 -20.72 -2.25 -14.09
CA TYR A 370 -20.51 -0.97 -14.79
C TYR A 370 -21.76 -0.53 -15.54
N ASN A 371 -22.46 -1.45 -16.21
CA ASN A 371 -23.70 -1.10 -16.89
C ASN A 371 -24.75 -0.59 -15.90
N VAL A 372 -24.92 -1.23 -14.74
CA VAL A 372 -25.85 -0.78 -13.70
C VAL A 372 -25.43 0.57 -13.12
N LEU A 373 -24.14 0.74 -12.83
CA LEU A 373 -23.61 2.00 -12.28
C LEU A 373 -23.76 3.17 -13.26
N TYR A 374 -23.51 2.97 -14.57
CA TYR A 374 -23.46 4.07 -15.54
C TYR A 374 -24.72 4.22 -16.41
N SER A 375 -25.64 3.25 -16.45
CA SER A 375 -26.84 3.30 -17.31
C SER A 375 -27.83 4.40 -16.90
N GLY A 376 -27.82 4.84 -15.63
CA GLY A 376 -28.63 5.96 -15.15
C GLY A 376 -30.14 5.71 -15.09
N ASP A 377 -30.62 4.51 -15.44
CA ASP A 377 -31.99 4.08 -15.20
C ASP A 377 -32.15 3.71 -13.72
N GLY A 378 -33.05 4.38 -13.01
CA GLY A 378 -33.37 4.05 -11.62
C GLY A 378 -32.63 4.84 -10.54
N LYS A 379 -32.02 6.02 -10.84
CA LYS A 379 -31.42 6.89 -9.82
C LYS A 379 -32.40 7.20 -8.68
N SER A 380 -32.32 6.45 -7.59
CA SER A 380 -32.90 6.88 -6.33
C SER A 380 -31.99 7.96 -5.74
N GLU A 381 -32.57 9.01 -5.17
CA GLU A 381 -31.78 10.04 -4.48
C GLU A 381 -31.36 9.45 -3.13
N ALA A 382 -30.17 8.85 -3.07
CA ALA A 382 -29.58 8.41 -1.81
C ALA A 382 -29.35 9.60 -0.88
N ASN A 383 -29.79 9.49 0.39
CA ASN A 383 -29.53 10.53 1.37
C ASN A 383 -28.14 10.32 1.99
N LEU A 384 -27.20 11.17 1.61
CA LEU A 384 -25.82 11.07 2.05
C LEU A 384 -25.56 11.92 3.30
N THR A 385 -25.10 11.26 4.36
CA THR A 385 -24.65 11.88 5.61
C THR A 385 -23.14 11.70 5.77
N ARG A 386 -22.39 12.81 5.79
CA ARG A 386 -20.96 12.79 6.08
C ARG A 386 -20.72 12.96 7.57
N ASP A 387 -20.19 11.93 8.22
CA ASP A 387 -19.93 11.95 9.65
C ASP A 387 -18.68 11.12 9.99
N GLY A 388 -17.52 11.73 9.79
CA GLY A 388 -16.26 11.11 10.16
C GLY A 388 -15.22 11.07 9.08
N TYR A 389 -14.07 10.56 9.49
CA TYR A 389 -12.90 10.39 8.66
C TYR A 389 -12.25 9.04 8.91
N ALA A 390 -11.55 8.54 7.90
CA ALA A 390 -10.63 7.42 8.01
C ALA A 390 -9.18 7.91 7.93
N VAL A 391 -8.35 7.31 8.78
CA VAL A 391 -6.89 7.33 8.66
C VAL A 391 -6.40 5.91 8.44
N TYR A 392 -5.21 5.77 7.89
CA TYR A 392 -4.64 4.50 7.47
C TYR A 392 -3.33 4.23 8.19
N LEU A 393 -2.97 2.96 8.29
CA LEU A 393 -1.64 2.58 8.74
C LEU A 393 -0.65 2.92 7.63
N GLY A 394 0.36 3.70 7.99
CA GLY A 394 1.51 3.96 7.12
C GLY A 394 2.52 2.83 7.20
N THR A 395 3.42 2.77 6.24
CA THR A 395 4.49 1.78 6.24
C THR A 395 5.75 2.35 6.92
N PRO A 396 6.44 1.58 7.77
CA PRO A 396 7.76 1.96 8.29
C PRO A 396 8.84 1.98 7.18
N PHE A 397 8.50 1.44 6.00
CA PHE A 397 9.39 1.30 4.84
C PHE A 397 9.17 2.39 3.78
N ALA A 398 8.47 3.49 4.10
CA ALA A 398 8.24 4.57 3.15
C ALA A 398 9.56 5.21 2.74
N ILE A 399 9.92 5.12 1.45
CA ILE A 399 11.06 5.84 0.87
C ILE A 399 10.71 7.31 0.64
N ASP A 400 9.46 7.55 0.22
CA ASP A 400 8.88 8.87 0.18
C ASP A 400 7.68 8.89 1.15
N PRO A 401 7.73 9.66 2.26
CA PRO A 401 6.60 9.76 3.18
C PRO A 401 5.36 10.42 2.54
N ASP A 402 5.53 11.10 1.40
CA ASP A 402 4.46 11.66 0.59
C ASP A 402 3.98 10.70 -0.52
N ASP A 403 4.71 9.62 -0.78
CA ASP A 403 4.40 8.62 -1.80
C ASP A 403 4.79 7.20 -1.29
N ASP A 404 3.89 6.60 -0.51
CA ASP A 404 4.03 5.24 0.05
C ASP A 404 3.98 4.13 -1.02
N LEU A 405 4.29 4.45 -2.28
CA LEU A 405 4.26 3.50 -3.38
C LEU A 405 5.45 2.55 -3.30
N TYR A 406 5.21 1.42 -2.67
CA TYR A 406 5.30 0.05 -3.22
C TYR A 406 5.63 -0.95 -2.11
N ASN A 407 5.01 -2.13 -2.21
CA ASN A 407 5.07 -3.24 -1.27
C ASN A 407 6.51 -3.68 -0.97
N ALA A 408 7.06 -3.27 0.18
CA ALA A 408 7.77 -4.26 0.97
C ALA A 408 6.70 -5.21 1.49
N GLY A 409 6.71 -6.46 1.03
CA GLY A 409 5.84 -7.51 1.59
C GLY A 409 5.93 -7.51 3.12
N GLY A 410 4.83 -7.88 3.79
CA GLY A 410 4.84 -8.02 5.25
C GLY A 410 4.74 -6.72 6.06
N SER A 411 4.35 -5.59 5.45
CA SER A 411 4.06 -4.36 6.20
C SER A 411 2.67 -4.35 6.84
N ASN A 412 2.50 -3.58 7.90
CA ASN A 412 1.20 -3.33 8.51
C ASN A 412 0.35 -2.47 7.57
N ALA A 413 -0.92 -2.84 7.41
CA ALA A 413 -1.90 -2.09 6.64
C ALA A 413 -3.22 -2.04 7.39
N GLY A 414 -4.01 -1.00 7.18
CA GLY A 414 -5.29 -0.93 7.86
C GLY A 414 -5.94 0.43 7.75
N MET A 415 -7.18 0.48 8.19
CA MET A 415 -8.01 1.66 8.29
C MET A 415 -8.54 1.79 9.72
N ILE A 416 -8.46 3.00 10.27
CA ILE A 416 -9.04 3.39 11.55
C ILE A 416 -10.04 4.52 11.28
N LYS A 417 -11.26 4.35 11.78
CA LYS A 417 -12.39 5.22 11.47
C LYS A 417 -12.84 5.99 12.71
N PHE A 418 -13.04 7.29 12.55
CA PHE A 418 -13.51 8.21 13.58
C PHE A 418 -14.73 8.97 13.07
N THR A 419 -15.77 9.13 13.90
CA THR A 419 -16.96 9.93 13.60
C THR A 419 -17.04 11.12 14.56
N SER A 420 -18.09 11.93 14.46
CA SER A 420 -18.43 12.95 15.46
C SER A 420 -18.62 12.40 16.89
N LYS A 421 -18.77 11.08 17.05
CA LYS A 421 -18.89 10.39 18.34
C LYS A 421 -17.57 9.79 18.84
N GLY A 422 -16.45 10.03 18.14
CA GLY A 422 -15.13 9.49 18.47
C GLY A 422 -14.78 8.26 17.63
N PHE A 423 -14.01 7.33 18.19
CA PHE A 423 -13.66 6.08 17.51
C PHE A 423 -14.93 5.33 17.07
N TYR A 424 -14.94 4.90 15.82
CA TYR A 424 -16.07 4.17 15.23
C TYR A 424 -15.69 2.73 14.90
N GLY A 425 -14.50 2.46 14.39
CA GLY A 425 -14.09 1.09 14.11
C GLY A 425 -12.77 0.99 13.35
N CYS A 426 -12.31 -0.23 13.12
CA CYS A 426 -11.08 -0.50 12.38
C CYS A 426 -11.13 -1.79 11.57
N ASP A 427 -10.29 -1.83 10.53
CA ASP A 427 -9.95 -3.02 9.74
C ASP A 427 -8.43 -3.01 9.53
N ILE A 428 -7.71 -3.89 10.22
CA ILE A 428 -6.25 -3.87 10.31
C ILE A 428 -5.69 -5.26 9.96
N ILE A 429 -4.61 -5.24 9.18
CA ILE A 429 -3.77 -6.38 8.85
C ILE A 429 -2.38 -6.07 9.39
N LEU A 430 -1.88 -6.92 10.29
CA LEU A 430 -0.53 -6.82 10.80
C LEU A 430 0.38 -7.81 10.07
N GLY A 431 1.45 -7.29 9.51
CA GLY A 431 2.56 -8.04 8.94
C GLY A 431 3.69 -8.17 9.95
N ARG A 432 4.82 -8.77 9.55
CA ARG A 432 5.92 -9.16 10.44
C ARG A 432 6.40 -7.99 11.32
N PRO A 433 6.65 -8.22 12.62
CA PRO A 433 7.15 -7.16 13.49
C PRO A 433 8.59 -6.80 13.14
N ILE A 434 8.98 -5.55 13.37
CA ILE A 434 10.38 -5.12 13.28
C ILE A 434 11.10 -5.51 14.58
N GLU A 435 12.10 -6.40 14.51
CA GLU A 435 12.89 -6.81 15.67
C GLU A 435 14.11 -5.91 15.89
N ASN A 436 14.78 -5.55 14.80
CA ASN A 436 15.94 -4.68 14.83
C ASN A 436 15.96 -3.76 13.60
N GLU A 437 16.59 -2.60 13.77
CA GLU A 437 16.71 -1.60 12.74
C GLU A 437 18.16 -1.09 12.69
N ILE A 438 18.69 -1.01 11.47
CA ILE A 438 19.96 -0.36 11.16
C ILE A 438 19.66 0.90 10.37
N GLU A 439 19.65 2.03 11.06
CA GLU A 439 19.35 3.33 10.45
C GLU A 439 20.47 3.83 9.54
N ASN A 440 20.09 4.52 8.46
CA ASN A 440 21.00 5.20 7.52
C ASN A 440 22.10 4.26 6.98
N VAL A 441 21.70 3.15 6.37
CA VAL A 441 22.64 2.21 5.76
C VAL A 441 23.46 2.88 4.65
N GLU A 442 24.73 2.47 4.51
CA GLU A 442 25.59 2.93 3.42
C GLU A 442 25.06 2.39 2.09
N LEU A 443 24.76 3.29 1.15
CA LEU A 443 24.24 2.96 -0.17
C LEU A 443 25.35 3.06 -1.22
N LEU A 444 25.31 2.17 -2.20
CA LEU A 444 26.18 2.29 -3.37
C LEU A 444 25.79 3.50 -4.22
N SER A 445 26.79 4.16 -4.80
CA SER A 445 26.55 5.14 -5.87
C SER A 445 25.79 4.48 -7.02
N PHE A 446 24.91 5.22 -7.69
CA PHE A 446 24.14 4.69 -8.81
C PHE A 446 24.99 4.12 -9.95
N ASP A 447 26.21 4.63 -10.18
CA ASP A 447 27.13 4.05 -11.17
C ASP A 447 27.48 2.58 -10.88
N LYS A 448 27.71 2.24 -9.60
CA LYS A 448 27.96 0.85 -9.18
C LYS A 448 26.70 -0.02 -9.30
N ILE A 449 25.52 0.55 -9.05
CA ILE A 449 24.24 -0.15 -9.27
C ILE A 449 24.06 -0.49 -10.75
N LYS A 450 24.40 0.43 -11.66
CA LYS A 450 24.36 0.15 -13.11
C LYS A 450 25.34 -0.95 -13.51
N GLU A 451 26.53 -0.99 -12.91
CA GLU A 451 27.51 -2.04 -13.15
C GLU A 451 26.97 -3.41 -12.70
N ALA A 452 26.47 -3.49 -11.47
CA ALA A 452 25.83 -4.70 -10.94
C ALA A 452 24.65 -5.16 -11.80
N PHE A 453 23.79 -4.24 -12.24
CA PHE A 453 22.67 -4.54 -13.12
C PHE A 453 23.12 -5.20 -14.42
N LYS A 454 24.14 -4.65 -15.07
CA LYS A 454 24.68 -5.19 -16.33
C LYS A 454 25.26 -6.60 -16.12
N GLU A 455 25.97 -6.81 -15.02
CA GLU A 455 26.55 -8.11 -14.65
C GLU A 455 25.46 -9.17 -14.45
N HIS A 456 24.48 -8.88 -13.58
CA HIS A 456 23.39 -9.82 -13.27
C HIS A 456 22.51 -10.13 -14.47
N LEU A 457 22.23 -9.15 -15.33
CA LEU A 457 21.45 -9.37 -16.54
C LEU A 457 22.12 -10.35 -17.50
N GLU A 458 23.44 -10.23 -17.70
CA GLU A 458 24.17 -11.12 -18.60
C GLU A 458 24.20 -12.56 -18.07
N GLU A 459 24.25 -12.73 -16.75
CA GLU A 459 24.35 -14.05 -16.12
C GLU A 459 23.01 -14.75 -15.86
N LYS A 460 21.94 -13.98 -15.57
CA LYS A 460 20.72 -14.51 -14.95
C LYS A 460 19.44 -14.27 -15.74
N LEU A 461 19.38 -13.29 -16.63
CA LEU A 461 18.15 -13.03 -17.37
C LEU A 461 17.91 -14.14 -18.40
N ASN A 462 16.76 -14.80 -18.33
CA ASN A 462 16.38 -15.84 -19.26
C ASN A 462 15.31 -15.32 -20.24
N PHE A 463 15.65 -15.27 -21.53
CA PHE A 463 14.73 -14.79 -22.57
C PHE A 463 13.57 -15.74 -22.87
N GLU A 464 13.67 -17.01 -22.47
CA GLU A 464 12.56 -17.95 -22.62
C GLU A 464 11.37 -17.57 -21.73
N ASP A 465 11.62 -16.92 -20.60
CA ASP A 465 10.60 -16.53 -19.62
C ASP A 465 9.70 -15.39 -20.14
N PHE A 466 10.11 -14.68 -21.20
CA PHE A 466 9.28 -13.68 -21.88
C PHE A 466 8.23 -14.28 -22.83
N GLY A 467 8.15 -15.62 -22.93
CA GLY A 467 7.22 -16.35 -23.80
C GLY A 467 7.61 -16.35 -25.29
N ALA A 468 8.45 -15.40 -25.72
CA ALA A 468 9.08 -15.38 -27.03
C ALA A 468 10.41 -14.64 -26.96
N MET A 469 11.36 -15.03 -27.82
CA MET A 469 12.67 -14.38 -27.91
C MET A 469 12.51 -12.87 -28.18
N PRO A 470 12.96 -12.00 -27.28
CA PRO A 470 12.90 -10.55 -27.47
C PRO A 470 13.73 -10.12 -28.68
N SER A 471 13.20 -9.18 -29.46
CA SER A 471 13.97 -8.51 -30.52
C SER A 471 14.69 -7.26 -29.99
N MET A 472 14.20 -6.71 -28.89
CA MET A 472 14.74 -5.56 -28.16
C MET A 472 14.17 -5.58 -26.74
N LEU A 473 14.91 -5.02 -25.79
CA LEU A 473 14.43 -4.73 -24.45
C LEU A 473 14.36 -3.22 -24.23
N HIS A 474 13.41 -2.77 -23.44
CA HIS A 474 13.23 -1.37 -23.04
C HIS A 474 13.17 -1.28 -21.53
N MET A 475 14.00 -0.43 -20.91
CA MET A 475 13.81 -0.09 -19.49
C MET A 475 12.81 1.07 -19.41
N ASP A 476 11.57 0.77 -19.04
CA ASP A 476 10.51 1.78 -19.02
C ASP A 476 10.51 2.60 -17.74
N SER A 477 10.99 2.03 -16.63
CA SER A 477 11.12 2.76 -15.37
C SER A 477 12.23 2.20 -14.48
N MET A 478 12.68 3.06 -13.57
CA MET A 478 13.53 2.69 -12.45
C MET A 478 13.13 3.52 -11.23
N TYR A 479 13.17 2.91 -10.07
CA TYR A 479 12.82 3.55 -8.81
C TYR A 479 13.47 2.81 -7.65
N MET A 480 13.55 3.45 -6.50
CA MET A 480 13.95 2.75 -5.28
C MET A 480 12.73 2.17 -4.59
N ASN A 481 12.91 1.03 -3.95
CA ASN A 481 11.88 0.32 -3.20
C ASN A 481 12.51 -0.45 -2.03
N TYR A 482 11.71 -1.15 -1.24
CA TYR A 482 12.16 -2.14 -0.27
C TYR A 482 11.78 -3.54 -0.70
N ARG A 483 12.66 -4.51 -0.45
CA ARG A 483 12.39 -5.94 -0.69
C ARG A 483 12.82 -6.77 0.51
N GLU A 484 12.05 -7.82 0.78
CA GLU A 484 12.41 -8.83 1.77
C GLU A 484 13.46 -9.79 1.18
N ILE A 485 14.49 -10.10 1.96
CA ILE A 485 15.47 -11.15 1.70
C ILE A 485 15.32 -12.18 2.80
N SER A 486 15.11 -13.43 2.42
CA SER A 486 15.04 -14.56 3.35
C SER A 486 16.35 -15.33 3.34
N ASP A 487 16.96 -15.53 4.51
CA ASP A 487 18.04 -16.50 4.65
C ASP A 487 17.45 -17.92 4.76
N GLU A 488 17.60 -18.71 3.69
CA GLU A 488 17.08 -20.08 3.62
C GLU A 488 17.56 -20.99 4.76
N LYS A 489 18.72 -20.70 5.38
CA LYS A 489 19.28 -21.54 6.45
C LYS A 489 18.70 -21.23 7.82
N THR A 490 18.44 -19.95 8.09
CA THR A 490 18.00 -19.48 9.41
C THR A 490 16.51 -19.16 9.44
N GLY A 491 15.89 -18.92 8.28
CA GLY A 491 14.52 -18.41 8.16
C GLY A 491 14.40 -16.92 8.50
N ALA A 492 15.51 -16.25 8.83
CA ALA A 492 15.53 -14.83 9.13
C ALA A 492 15.18 -14.02 7.88
N VAL A 493 14.35 -12.99 8.06
CA VAL A 493 13.93 -12.11 6.99
C VAL A 493 14.48 -10.72 7.24
N THR A 494 15.08 -10.11 6.22
CA THR A 494 15.57 -8.73 6.28
C THR A 494 14.93 -7.92 5.16
N THR A 495 14.35 -6.78 5.50
CA THR A 495 13.81 -5.83 4.53
C THR A 495 14.88 -4.77 4.25
N VAL A 496 15.33 -4.69 2.99
CA VAL A 496 16.44 -3.82 2.59
C VAL A 496 16.06 -2.87 1.45
N PRO A 497 16.70 -1.71 1.33
CA PRO A 497 16.49 -0.83 0.20
C PRO A 497 17.08 -1.43 -1.07
N VAL A 498 16.34 -1.33 -2.17
CA VAL A 498 16.73 -1.82 -3.49
C VAL A 498 16.54 -0.75 -4.56
N TRP A 499 17.29 -0.88 -5.65
CA TRP A 499 16.91 -0.30 -6.93
C TRP A 499 16.14 -1.33 -7.73
N GLU A 500 14.95 -0.95 -8.17
CA GLU A 500 14.09 -1.77 -9.00
C GLU A 500 14.03 -1.21 -10.43
N PHE A 501 14.10 -2.10 -11.41
CA PHE A 501 14.08 -1.78 -12.83
C PHE A 501 12.97 -2.57 -13.50
N TYR A 502 12.11 -1.87 -14.21
CA TYR A 502 11.08 -2.50 -15.05
C TYR A 502 11.57 -2.54 -16.49
N VAL A 503 11.68 -3.74 -17.04
CA VAL A 503 12.18 -3.99 -18.39
C VAL A 503 11.13 -4.73 -19.21
N SER A 504 10.61 -4.11 -20.26
CA SER A 504 9.70 -4.75 -21.21
C SER A 504 10.44 -5.31 -22.42
N ALA A 505 9.91 -6.41 -22.98
CA ALA A 505 10.42 -7.00 -24.21
C ALA A 505 9.58 -6.61 -25.42
N GLU A 506 10.24 -6.13 -26.47
CA GLU A 506 9.62 -6.02 -27.79
C GLU A 506 9.72 -7.36 -28.52
N THR A 507 8.59 -8.04 -28.67
CA THR A 507 8.49 -9.30 -29.41
C THR A 507 7.76 -9.09 -30.74
N LYS A 508 7.97 -9.99 -31.71
CA LYS A 508 7.25 -9.96 -33.01
C LYS A 508 5.81 -10.45 -32.91
N ILE A 509 5.40 -10.95 -31.75
CA ILE A 509 4.08 -11.50 -31.44
C ILE A 509 3.43 -10.54 -30.44
N LYS A 510 2.10 -10.45 -30.36
CA LYS A 510 1.44 -9.44 -29.53
C LYS A 510 1.62 -9.62 -28.01
N SER A 511 2.14 -10.75 -27.55
CA SER A 511 2.50 -11.00 -26.16
C SER A 511 3.94 -10.55 -25.88
N ALA A 512 4.08 -9.37 -25.30
CA ALA A 512 5.35 -8.79 -24.89
C ALA A 512 5.54 -9.00 -23.38
N GLY A 513 6.35 -9.97 -22.96
CA GLY A 513 6.64 -10.12 -21.54
C GLY A 513 7.36 -8.90 -20.95
N TYR A 514 7.40 -8.82 -19.63
CA TYR A 514 8.17 -7.83 -18.89
C TYR A 514 8.87 -8.47 -17.69
N SER A 515 9.93 -7.84 -17.20
CA SER A 515 10.63 -8.26 -15.98
C SER A 515 10.75 -7.12 -14.97
N PHE A 516 10.58 -7.45 -13.70
CA PHE A 516 11.03 -6.64 -12.57
C PHE A 516 12.37 -7.18 -12.07
N ILE A 517 13.37 -6.30 -11.99
CA ILE A 517 14.72 -6.66 -11.55
C ILE A 517 15.06 -5.83 -10.31
N ALA A 518 15.34 -6.49 -9.19
CA ALA A 518 15.64 -5.83 -7.92
C ALA A 518 17.11 -6.06 -7.52
N ILE A 519 17.84 -4.96 -7.31
CA ILE A 519 19.25 -4.96 -6.90
C ILE A 519 19.39 -4.31 -5.55
N ASN A 520 20.05 -4.99 -4.62
CA ASN A 520 20.33 -4.48 -3.28
C ASN A 520 21.12 -3.17 -3.37
N ALA A 521 20.57 -2.09 -2.80
CA ALA A 521 21.18 -0.78 -2.87
C ALA A 521 22.45 -0.66 -1.99
N MET A 522 22.66 -1.58 -1.04
CA MET A 522 23.80 -1.56 -0.12
C MET A 522 25.05 -2.23 -0.70
N ASP A 523 24.89 -3.34 -1.43
CA ASP A 523 26.02 -4.16 -1.88
C ASP A 523 25.98 -4.57 -3.37
N GLY A 524 24.90 -4.26 -4.09
CA GLY A 524 24.77 -4.57 -5.51
C GLY A 524 24.43 -6.04 -5.81
N SER A 525 24.13 -6.85 -4.78
CA SER A 525 23.64 -8.21 -4.98
C SER A 525 22.27 -8.22 -5.67
N LEU A 526 22.04 -9.23 -6.51
CA LEU A 526 20.74 -9.46 -7.12
C LEU A 526 19.79 -10.06 -6.08
N ILE A 527 18.64 -9.41 -5.88
CA ILE A 527 17.57 -9.94 -5.03
C ILE A 527 16.65 -10.84 -5.85
N GLU A 528 16.16 -10.33 -6.99
CA GLU A 528 15.14 -10.99 -7.78
C GLU A 528 15.18 -10.55 -9.26
N ILE A 529 14.85 -11.49 -10.16
CA ILE A 529 14.39 -11.21 -11.52
C ILE A 529 13.06 -11.95 -11.68
N ASP A 530 11.95 -11.22 -11.62
CA ASP A 530 10.61 -11.77 -11.85
C ASP A 530 10.18 -11.41 -13.28
N THR A 531 9.90 -12.40 -14.11
CA THR A 531 9.50 -12.22 -15.51
C THR A 531 8.10 -12.74 -15.74
N GLN A 532 7.25 -11.91 -16.31
CA GLN A 532 5.84 -12.20 -16.55
C GLN A 532 5.50 -12.05 -18.03
N THR A 533 4.56 -12.85 -18.50
CA THR A 533 4.05 -12.80 -19.87
C THR A 533 2.59 -12.36 -19.87
N PHE A 534 2.21 -11.45 -20.77
CA PHE A 534 0.80 -11.27 -21.10
C PHE A 534 0.35 -12.45 -21.97
N GLU A 535 -0.52 -13.31 -21.44
CA GLU A 535 -1.18 -14.35 -22.25
C GLU A 535 -2.21 -13.76 -23.23
#